data_AF-A0AB36GN88-F1
#
_entry.id   AF-A0AB36GN88-F1
#
_cell.length_a   1.000
_cell.length_b   1.000
_cell.length_c   1.000
_cell.angle_alpha   90.00
_cell.angle_beta   90.00
_cell.angle_gamma   90.00
#
_symmetry.space_group_name_H-M   'P 1'
#
loop_
_entity.id
_entity.type
_entity.pdbx_description
1 polymer ?
#
loop_
_entity_poly.entity_id
_entity_poly.type
_entity_poly.pdbx_seq_one_letter_code
_entity_poly.pdbx_strand_id
1 'polypeptide(L)'
;MPLHESLTDLSELAAHCHSPAHARGLLEEAQDLLRNATAHRTDGVELAAWFSRVVTDIVRSPGLASPVRLTGAAARGDLLPSLPITWLGADEQLEQVIIEAGLPCGAVEECASTRADAGLPLGTGGEEELYAEAVSQRPAPLKLVDGLPDRSAEVSIRRSLLAPVSAIARWAAPAPRPTPDRLAIGVERELLTAAEAEGLSLAWGTGIALELGRWYDGVDKHSVILEDLPPLDRTAYGSACRTVSAAVESIMIRHGNVVS
;
A
#
# COMPACT_ATOMS: atom_id res chain seq x y z
N MET A 1 14.92 12.03 -7.75
CA MET A 1 15.48 12.19 -9.12
C MET A 1 14.29 12.51 -10.01
N PRO A 2 14.36 13.36 -11.04
CA PRO A 2 13.18 13.55 -11.89
C PRO A 2 12.77 12.18 -12.49
N LEU A 3 11.45 11.90 -12.50
CA LEU A 3 10.91 10.73 -13.17
C LEU A 3 11.35 10.73 -14.64
N HIS A 4 11.54 9.53 -15.21
CA HIS A 4 11.87 9.39 -16.62
C HIS A 4 10.79 10.03 -17.51
N GLU A 5 11.18 10.61 -18.65
CA GLU A 5 10.28 11.37 -19.55
C GLU A 5 9.01 10.58 -19.90
N SER A 6 9.15 9.30 -20.26
CA SER A 6 8.02 8.42 -20.58
C SER A 6 6.98 8.27 -19.44
N LEU A 7 7.41 8.31 -18.18
CA LEU A 7 6.49 8.27 -17.03
C LEU A 7 5.71 9.58 -16.91
N THR A 8 6.35 10.70 -17.25
CA THR A 8 5.74 12.02 -17.26
C THR A 8 4.72 12.12 -18.38
N ASP A 9 5.10 11.73 -19.60
CA ASP A 9 4.22 11.72 -20.78
C ASP A 9 2.95 10.91 -20.55
N LEU A 10 3.08 9.69 -20.01
CA LEU A 10 1.91 8.85 -19.71
C LEU A 10 1.01 9.49 -18.65
N SER A 11 1.59 10.15 -17.64
CA SER A 11 0.81 10.85 -16.61
C SER A 11 -0.03 11.98 -17.20
N GLU A 12 0.49 12.69 -18.21
CA GLU A 12 -0.27 13.72 -18.93
C GLU A 12 -1.41 13.11 -19.74
N LEU A 13 -1.17 11.98 -20.41
CA LEU A 13 -2.20 11.27 -21.20
C LEU A 13 -3.31 10.68 -20.32
N ALA A 14 -2.97 10.17 -19.13
CA ALA A 14 -3.89 9.54 -18.18
C ALA A 14 -5.11 10.42 -17.87
N ALA A 15 -4.90 11.72 -17.63
CA ALA A 15 -5.96 12.68 -17.31
C ALA A 15 -6.88 13.00 -18.50
N HIS A 16 -6.43 12.74 -19.73
CA HIS A 16 -7.10 13.13 -20.97
C HIS A 16 -7.62 11.93 -21.77
N CYS A 17 -7.71 10.75 -21.17
CA CYS A 17 -8.26 9.60 -21.87
C CYS A 17 -9.77 9.80 -22.13
N HIS A 18 -10.26 9.39 -23.30
CA HIS A 18 -11.59 9.75 -23.83
C HIS A 18 -12.51 8.54 -24.07
N SER A 19 -12.04 7.32 -23.78
CA SER A 19 -12.86 6.12 -23.89
C SER A 19 -12.38 5.02 -22.93
N PRO A 20 -13.24 4.06 -22.55
CA PRO A 20 -12.87 2.92 -21.72
C PRO A 20 -11.73 2.08 -22.33
N ALA A 21 -11.72 1.92 -23.66
CA ALA A 21 -10.65 1.20 -24.35
C ALA A 21 -9.31 1.92 -24.27
N HIS A 22 -9.31 3.26 -24.34
CA HIS A 22 -8.10 4.06 -24.15
C HIS A 22 -7.61 3.99 -22.70
N ALA A 23 -8.52 4.06 -21.72
CA ALA A 23 -8.20 3.86 -20.31
C ALA A 23 -7.51 2.50 -20.06
N ARG A 24 -8.05 1.41 -20.61
CA ARG A 24 -7.43 0.07 -20.53
C ARG A 24 -6.01 0.06 -21.09
N GLY A 25 -5.82 0.61 -22.29
CA GLY A 25 -4.50 0.67 -22.94
C GLY A 25 -3.46 1.43 -22.10
N LEU A 26 -3.86 2.56 -21.49
CA LEU A 26 -2.97 3.33 -20.60
C LEU A 26 -2.63 2.57 -19.30
N LEU A 27 -3.55 1.77 -18.76
CA LEU A 27 -3.26 0.91 -17.60
C LEU A 27 -2.27 -0.22 -17.94
N GLU A 28 -2.38 -0.79 -19.14
CA GLU A 28 -1.43 -1.79 -19.66
C GLU A 28 -0.04 -1.16 -19.86
N GLU A 29 0.03 -0.01 -20.54
CA GLU A 29 1.29 0.71 -20.77
C GLU A 29 1.94 1.20 -19.48
N ALA A 30 1.14 1.64 -18.51
CA ALA A 30 1.64 2.04 -17.20
C ALA A 30 2.34 0.88 -16.46
N GLN A 31 1.82 -0.34 -16.59
CA GLN A 31 2.47 -1.53 -16.04
C GLN A 31 3.80 -1.81 -16.73
N ASP A 32 3.87 -1.70 -18.06
CA ASP A 32 5.13 -1.90 -18.79
C ASP A 32 6.19 -0.87 -18.42
N LEU A 33 5.81 0.41 -18.32
CA LEU A 33 6.73 1.46 -17.85
C LEU A 33 7.20 1.22 -16.41
N LEU A 34 6.31 0.75 -15.54
CA LEU A 34 6.67 0.41 -14.16
C LEU A 34 7.69 -0.74 -14.11
N ARG A 35 7.53 -1.78 -14.94
CA ARG A 35 8.52 -2.88 -15.05
C ARG A 35 9.87 -2.34 -15.49
N ASN A 36 9.91 -1.48 -16.50
CA ASN A 36 11.14 -0.87 -16.98
C ASN A 36 11.81 -0.01 -15.89
N ALA A 37 11.06 0.84 -15.20
CA ALA A 37 11.59 1.68 -14.14
C ALA A 37 12.11 0.86 -12.93
N THR A 38 11.46 -0.28 -12.64
CA THR A 38 11.90 -1.24 -11.61
C THR A 38 13.23 -1.90 -12.01
N ALA A 39 13.38 -2.30 -13.28
CA ALA A 39 14.65 -2.85 -13.80
C ALA A 39 15.82 -1.85 -13.66
N HIS A 40 15.53 -0.55 -13.74
CA HIS A 40 16.50 0.53 -13.54
C HIS A 40 16.69 0.94 -12.06
N ARG A 41 16.15 0.17 -11.10
CA ARG A 41 16.29 0.40 -9.65
C ARG A 41 15.80 1.78 -9.18
N THR A 42 14.73 2.28 -9.80
CA THR A 42 14.04 3.48 -9.32
C THR A 42 13.43 3.20 -7.94
N ASP A 43 13.26 4.24 -7.12
CA ASP A 43 12.70 4.10 -5.77
C ASP A 43 11.25 3.56 -5.81
N GLY A 44 10.98 2.49 -5.06
CA GLY A 44 9.69 1.82 -5.10
C GLY A 44 8.53 2.66 -4.57
N VAL A 45 8.77 3.55 -3.60
CA VAL A 45 7.73 4.42 -3.05
C VAL A 45 7.38 5.52 -4.06
N GLU A 46 8.38 6.09 -4.72
CA GLU A 46 8.19 7.04 -5.82
C GLU A 46 7.39 6.42 -6.99
N LEU A 47 7.72 5.17 -7.34
CA LEU A 47 7.00 4.42 -8.36
C LEU A 47 5.54 4.10 -7.97
N ALA A 48 5.29 3.75 -6.71
CA ALA A 48 3.94 3.52 -6.20
C ALA A 48 3.08 4.81 -6.25
N ALA A 49 3.68 5.95 -5.89
CA ALA A 49 3.04 7.25 -5.97
C ALA A 49 2.68 7.63 -7.41
N TRP A 50 3.62 7.42 -8.34
CA TRP A 50 3.37 7.62 -9.77
C TRP A 50 2.23 6.74 -10.28
N PHE A 51 2.25 5.44 -10.01
CA PHE A 51 1.23 4.52 -10.50
C PHE A 51 -0.16 4.83 -9.92
N SER A 52 -0.22 5.21 -8.63
CA SER A 52 -1.46 5.66 -7.98
C SER A 52 -2.07 6.89 -8.66
N ARG A 53 -1.21 7.84 -9.05
CA ARG A 53 -1.65 9.05 -9.76
C ARG A 53 -2.23 8.69 -11.13
N VAL A 54 -1.53 7.87 -11.91
CA VAL A 54 -2.02 7.39 -13.22
C VAL A 54 -3.40 6.76 -13.08
N VAL A 55 -3.57 5.83 -12.12
CA VAL A 55 -4.87 5.19 -11.87
C VAL A 55 -5.94 6.21 -11.46
N THR A 56 -5.60 7.15 -10.58
CA THR A 56 -6.53 8.20 -10.14
C THR A 56 -6.98 9.11 -11.28
N ASP A 57 -6.04 9.50 -12.14
CA ASP A 57 -6.29 10.38 -13.29
C ASP A 57 -7.14 9.64 -14.34
N ILE A 58 -6.87 8.36 -14.59
CA ILE A 58 -7.68 7.51 -15.49
C ILE A 58 -9.11 7.37 -14.96
N VAL A 59 -9.30 7.07 -13.67
CA VAL A 59 -10.65 6.91 -13.07
C VAL A 59 -11.48 8.18 -13.22
N ARG A 60 -10.84 9.35 -13.13
CA ARG A 60 -11.50 10.67 -13.22
C ARG A 60 -11.56 11.25 -14.64
N SER A 61 -10.86 10.63 -15.58
CA SER A 61 -10.80 11.09 -16.97
C SER A 61 -12.19 11.14 -17.63
N PRO A 62 -12.36 11.91 -18.73
CA PRO A 62 -13.60 11.90 -19.49
C PRO A 62 -14.01 10.52 -20.03
N GLY A 63 -13.04 9.62 -20.25
CA GLY A 63 -13.28 8.29 -20.80
C GLY A 63 -13.98 7.32 -19.86
N LEU A 64 -13.85 7.51 -18.55
CA LEU A 64 -14.54 6.73 -17.53
C LEU A 64 -15.55 7.56 -16.75
N ALA A 65 -15.16 8.79 -16.35
CA ALA A 65 -15.97 9.71 -15.57
C ALA A 65 -16.64 9.04 -14.36
N SER A 66 -15.90 8.14 -13.70
CA SER A 66 -16.46 7.26 -12.68
C SER A 66 -16.99 8.05 -11.48
N PRO A 67 -18.19 7.76 -10.97
CA PRO A 67 -18.74 8.42 -9.78
C PRO A 67 -18.18 7.86 -8.48
N VAL A 68 -17.38 6.78 -8.52
CA VAL A 68 -16.90 6.10 -7.32
C VAL A 68 -15.87 6.95 -6.57
N ARG A 69 -15.74 6.69 -5.28
CA ARG A 69 -14.71 7.30 -4.45
C ARG A 69 -13.59 6.30 -4.23
N LEU A 70 -12.44 6.51 -4.86
CA LEU A 70 -11.26 5.68 -4.60
C LEU A 70 -10.91 5.66 -3.11
N THR A 71 -10.46 4.50 -2.65
CA THR A 71 -9.97 4.26 -1.30
C THR A 71 -8.75 3.32 -1.35
N GLY A 72 -8.23 2.92 -0.19
CA GLY A 72 -7.10 2.01 -0.10
C GLY A 72 -5.82 2.59 -0.71
N ALA A 73 -4.98 1.72 -1.30
CA ALA A 73 -3.65 2.10 -1.77
C ALA A 73 -3.67 3.16 -2.89
N ALA A 74 -4.63 3.06 -3.81
CA ALA A 74 -4.80 4.01 -4.91
C ALA A 74 -5.04 5.44 -4.39
N ALA A 75 -5.99 5.61 -3.46
CA ALA A 75 -6.34 6.92 -2.92
C ALA A 75 -5.23 7.54 -2.04
N ARG A 76 -4.35 6.71 -1.48
CA ARG A 76 -3.24 7.17 -0.64
C ARG A 76 -1.99 7.55 -1.42
N GLY A 77 -1.82 7.09 -2.66
CA GLY A 77 -0.54 7.25 -3.37
C GLY A 77 0.43 6.10 -3.13
N ASP A 78 -0.06 4.91 -2.76
CA ASP A 78 0.73 3.76 -2.31
C ASP A 78 0.51 2.51 -3.19
N LEU A 79 -0.14 2.65 -4.35
CA LEU A 79 -0.57 1.54 -5.20
C LEU A 79 0.59 0.88 -5.94
N LEU A 80 0.60 -0.45 -5.91
CA LEU A 80 1.38 -1.30 -6.79
C LEU A 80 0.41 -2.13 -7.65
N PRO A 81 0.81 -2.60 -8.86
CA PRO A 81 -0.07 -3.39 -9.71
C PRO A 81 -0.56 -4.70 -9.08
N SER A 82 0.18 -5.24 -8.10
CA SER A 82 -0.22 -6.44 -7.37
C SER A 82 -1.22 -6.17 -6.24
N LEU A 83 -1.42 -4.90 -5.85
CA LEU A 83 -2.36 -4.48 -4.81
C LEU A 83 -3.72 -4.11 -5.43
N PRO A 84 -4.83 -4.43 -4.76
CA PRO A 84 -6.16 -4.16 -5.31
C PRO A 84 -6.46 -2.65 -5.39
N ILE A 85 -7.00 -2.22 -6.52
CA ILE A 85 -7.62 -0.91 -6.70
C ILE A 85 -9.03 -0.98 -6.10
N THR A 86 -9.29 -0.18 -5.08
CA THR A 86 -10.54 -0.26 -4.31
C THR A 86 -11.28 1.06 -4.27
N TRP A 87 -12.61 1.00 -4.19
CA TRP A 87 -13.48 2.18 -4.16
C TRP A 87 -14.77 1.94 -3.36
N LEU A 88 -15.40 3.05 -2.96
CA LEU A 88 -16.74 3.10 -2.41
C LEU A 88 -17.75 3.45 -3.52
N GLY A 89 -18.87 2.72 -3.56
CA GLY A 89 -19.88 2.80 -4.62
C GLY A 89 -19.75 1.68 -5.65
N ALA A 90 -20.54 1.76 -6.71
CA ALA A 90 -20.57 0.77 -7.79
C ALA A 90 -20.30 1.43 -9.14
N ASP A 91 -19.46 0.77 -9.95
CA ASP A 91 -19.19 1.14 -11.34
C ASP A 91 -18.67 -0.10 -12.10
N GLU A 92 -19.59 -0.78 -12.77
CA GLU A 92 -19.31 -2.01 -13.52
C GLU A 92 -18.37 -1.76 -14.72
N GLN A 93 -18.43 -0.56 -15.32
CA GLN A 93 -17.56 -0.22 -16.43
C GLN A 93 -16.12 -0.03 -15.94
N LEU A 94 -15.93 0.67 -14.84
CA LEU A 94 -14.62 0.81 -14.21
C LEU A 94 -14.04 -0.55 -13.83
N GLU A 95 -14.85 -1.40 -13.18
CA GLU A 95 -14.45 -2.74 -12.78
C GLU A 95 -13.97 -3.56 -13.98
N GLN A 96 -14.77 -3.59 -15.05
CA GLN A 96 -14.44 -4.30 -16.28
C GLN A 96 -13.13 -3.81 -16.90
N VAL A 97 -12.93 -2.48 -17.01
CA VAL A 97 -11.72 -1.89 -17.58
C VAL A 97 -10.47 -2.27 -16.79
N ILE A 98 -10.54 -2.25 -15.46
CA ILE A 98 -9.40 -2.60 -14.61
C ILE A 98 -9.09 -4.11 -14.68
N ILE A 99 -10.12 -4.96 -14.67
CA ILE A 99 -9.97 -6.41 -14.81
C ILE A 99 -9.35 -6.77 -16.16
N GLU A 100 -9.83 -6.15 -17.25
CA GLU A 100 -9.29 -6.38 -18.60
C GLU A 100 -7.83 -5.91 -18.73
N ALA A 101 -7.40 -4.90 -17.97
CA ALA A 101 -6.00 -4.50 -17.87
C ALA A 101 -5.14 -5.43 -16.99
N GLY A 102 -5.74 -6.50 -16.44
CA GLY A 102 -5.04 -7.52 -15.64
C GLY A 102 -4.76 -7.11 -14.19
N LEU A 103 -5.37 -6.03 -13.71
CA LEU A 103 -5.17 -5.49 -12.37
C LEU A 103 -6.24 -5.98 -11.39
N PRO A 104 -5.89 -6.30 -10.13
CA PRO A 104 -6.86 -6.66 -9.12
C PRO A 104 -7.67 -5.43 -8.69
N CYS A 105 -8.98 -5.58 -8.53
CA CYS A 105 -9.85 -4.49 -8.11
C CYS A 105 -11.14 -4.97 -7.43
N GLY A 106 -11.90 -4.01 -6.90
CA GLY A 106 -13.27 -4.26 -6.43
C GLY A 106 -13.83 -3.13 -5.58
N ALA A 107 -15.16 -3.06 -5.54
CA ALA A 107 -15.86 -2.25 -4.56
C ALA A 107 -15.63 -2.82 -3.14
N VAL A 108 -15.55 -1.94 -2.15
CA VAL A 108 -15.39 -2.33 -0.74
C VAL A 108 -16.50 -1.75 0.12
N GLU A 109 -16.74 -2.40 1.26
CA GLU A 109 -17.68 -1.90 2.26
C GLU A 109 -17.18 -0.59 2.89
N GLU A 110 -18.14 0.25 3.26
CA GLU A 110 -17.85 1.49 3.96
C GLU A 110 -17.62 1.22 5.44
N CYS A 111 -16.42 1.52 5.92
CA CYS A 111 -15.99 1.44 7.32
C CYS A 111 -15.02 2.58 7.64
N ALA A 112 -14.60 2.73 8.90
CA ALA A 112 -13.70 3.82 9.29
C ALA A 112 -12.42 3.88 8.44
N SER A 113 -11.81 2.74 8.09
CA SER A 113 -10.59 2.72 7.29
C SER A 113 -10.80 3.10 5.84
N THR A 114 -11.83 2.57 5.20
CA THR A 114 -12.14 2.93 3.80
C THR A 114 -12.61 4.38 3.69
N ARG A 115 -13.29 4.93 4.71
CA ARG A 115 -13.63 6.36 4.80
C ARG A 115 -12.39 7.24 4.98
N ALA A 116 -11.48 6.89 5.88
CA ALA A 116 -10.24 7.63 6.11
C ALA A 116 -9.40 7.74 4.83
N ASP A 117 -9.22 6.60 4.14
CA ASP A 117 -8.46 6.50 2.90
C ASP A 117 -9.17 7.18 1.73
N ALA A 118 -10.51 7.28 1.76
CA ALA A 118 -11.28 8.04 0.79
C ALA A 118 -11.31 9.56 1.08
N GLY A 119 -10.86 10.00 2.26
CA GLY A 119 -10.99 11.39 2.72
C GLY A 119 -12.41 11.80 3.07
N LEU A 120 -13.18 10.86 3.61
CA LEU A 120 -14.50 11.09 4.18
C LEU A 120 -14.40 11.26 5.70
N PRO A 121 -15.29 12.02 6.36
CA PRO A 121 -15.29 12.16 7.81
C PRO A 121 -15.45 10.82 8.52
N LEU A 122 -14.72 10.53 9.60
CA LEU A 122 -14.80 9.22 10.25
C LEU A 122 -16.13 8.95 10.95
N GLY A 123 -16.81 10.00 11.43
CA GLY A 123 -17.97 9.85 12.30
C GLY A 123 -17.56 9.62 13.76
N THR A 124 -18.54 9.49 14.64
CA THR A 124 -18.33 9.25 16.08
C THR A 124 -17.75 7.86 16.31
N GLY A 125 -16.67 7.75 17.09
CA GLY A 125 -16.01 6.46 17.39
C GLY A 125 -15.01 5.99 16.33
N GLY A 126 -14.90 6.68 15.19
CA GLY A 126 -14.10 6.20 14.08
C GLY A 126 -12.59 6.26 14.34
N GLU A 127 -12.09 7.16 15.20
CA GLU A 127 -10.67 7.15 15.58
C GLU A 127 -10.33 5.94 16.45
N GLU A 128 -11.23 5.58 17.36
CA GLU A 128 -11.12 4.38 18.20
C GLU A 128 -11.19 3.09 17.37
N GLU A 129 -12.08 3.04 16.36
CA GLU A 129 -12.15 1.93 15.40
C GLU A 129 -10.84 1.78 14.61
N LEU A 130 -10.26 2.89 14.13
CA LEU A 130 -8.98 2.87 13.43
C LEU A 130 -7.83 2.39 14.33
N TYR A 131 -7.83 2.78 15.61
CA TYR A 131 -6.85 2.31 16.57
C TYR A 131 -6.98 0.81 16.81
N ALA A 132 -8.21 0.33 17.03
CA ALA A 132 -8.52 -1.08 17.21
C ALA A 132 -8.08 -1.92 16.00
N GLU A 133 -8.37 -1.44 14.78
CA GLU A 133 -7.89 -2.06 13.55
C GLU A 133 -6.36 -2.13 13.53
N ALA A 134 -5.67 -1.00 13.76
CA ALA A 134 -4.21 -0.94 13.73
C ALA A 134 -3.54 -1.93 14.69
N VAL A 135 -4.04 -2.04 15.92
CA VAL A 135 -3.52 -2.98 16.92
C VAL A 135 -3.85 -4.43 16.57
N SER A 136 -5.03 -4.69 15.98
CA SER A 136 -5.42 -6.04 15.53
C SER A 136 -4.54 -6.60 14.41
N GLN A 137 -3.88 -5.71 13.65
CA GLN A 137 -2.98 -6.09 12.55
C GLN A 137 -1.56 -6.45 13.02
N ARG A 138 -1.32 -6.57 14.33
CA ARG A 138 -0.01 -6.95 14.88
C ARG A 138 0.55 -8.18 14.13
N PRO A 139 1.76 -8.09 13.54
CA PRO A 139 2.38 -9.24 12.90
C PRO A 139 2.54 -10.41 13.86
N ALA A 140 2.38 -11.63 13.34
CA ALA A 140 2.68 -12.83 14.12
C ALA A 140 4.15 -12.82 14.57
N PRO A 141 4.45 -13.28 15.80
CA PRO A 141 5.83 -13.40 16.26
C PRO A 141 6.66 -14.26 15.30
N LEU A 142 7.91 -13.87 15.08
CA LEU A 142 8.89 -14.67 14.34
C LEU A 142 9.04 -16.04 15.01
N LYS A 143 8.77 -17.11 14.27
CA LYS A 143 9.00 -18.48 14.73
C LYS A 143 10.50 -18.76 14.75
N LEU A 144 10.96 -19.39 15.83
CA LEU A 144 12.36 -19.78 16.01
C LEU A 144 12.47 -21.31 16.07
N VAL A 145 13.44 -21.86 15.35
CA VAL A 145 13.87 -23.27 15.38
C VAL A 145 15.36 -23.28 15.72
N ASP A 146 15.74 -23.98 16.78
CA ASP A 146 17.12 -24.04 17.28
C ASP A 146 17.78 -22.67 17.52
N GLY A 147 16.99 -21.67 17.95
CA GLY A 147 17.46 -20.31 18.22
C GLY A 147 17.67 -19.44 16.97
N LEU A 148 17.33 -19.95 15.78
CA LEU A 148 17.37 -19.21 14.51
C LEU A 148 15.95 -19.03 13.94
N PRO A 149 15.71 -17.99 13.12
CA PRO A 149 14.44 -17.86 12.40
C PRO A 149 14.10 -19.12 11.62
N ASP A 150 12.87 -19.61 11.78
CA ASP A 150 12.33 -20.73 11.01
C ASP A 150 12.36 -20.39 9.51
N ARG A 151 13.25 -21.07 8.78
CA ARG A 151 13.43 -20.85 7.34
C ARG A 151 12.26 -21.37 6.50
N SER A 152 11.45 -22.26 7.07
CA SER A 152 10.23 -22.78 6.44
C SER A 152 9.00 -21.91 6.72
N ALA A 153 9.14 -20.84 7.51
CA ALA A 153 8.04 -19.94 7.80
C ALA A 153 7.57 -19.23 6.52
N GLU A 154 6.25 -19.20 6.34
CA GLU A 154 5.61 -18.47 5.25
C GLU A 154 5.91 -16.97 5.36
N VAL A 155 6.30 -16.38 4.24
CA VAL A 155 6.52 -14.94 4.08
C VAL A 155 5.23 -14.31 3.58
N SER A 156 4.75 -13.30 4.30
CA SER A 156 3.64 -12.47 3.85
C SER A 156 4.00 -11.01 4.00
N ILE A 157 4.54 -10.40 2.95
CA ILE A 157 4.94 -8.98 2.97
C ILE A 157 3.72 -8.09 3.25
N ARG A 158 2.57 -8.40 2.64
CA ARG A 158 1.33 -7.64 2.87
C ARG A 158 0.87 -7.73 4.32
N ARG A 159 0.78 -8.93 4.91
CA ARG A 159 0.25 -9.10 6.28
C ARG A 159 1.26 -8.71 7.36
N SER A 160 2.56 -8.88 7.11
CA SER A 160 3.59 -8.63 8.12
C SER A 160 4.14 -7.20 8.07
N LEU A 161 4.10 -6.53 6.90
CA LEU A 161 4.67 -5.20 6.72
C LEU A 161 3.62 -4.17 6.26
N LEU A 162 3.02 -4.34 5.07
CA LEU A 162 2.23 -3.26 4.47
C LEU A 162 0.94 -2.97 5.24
N ALA A 163 0.13 -3.99 5.49
CA ALA A 163 -1.15 -3.85 6.16
C ALA A 163 -1.01 -3.24 7.58
N PRO A 164 -0.15 -3.76 8.48
CA PRO A 164 0.04 -3.15 9.81
C PRO A 164 0.58 -1.72 9.77
N VAL A 165 1.58 -1.43 8.92
CA VAL A 165 2.16 -0.09 8.87
C VAL A 165 1.15 0.92 8.33
N SER A 166 0.41 0.57 7.26
CA SER A 166 -0.63 1.45 6.71
C SER A 166 -1.79 1.66 7.69
N ALA A 167 -2.13 0.67 8.52
CA ALA A 167 -3.17 0.79 9.54
C ALA A 167 -2.74 1.75 10.67
N ILE A 168 -1.51 1.63 11.17
CA ILE A 168 -0.95 2.58 12.16
C ILE A 168 -0.92 3.99 11.57
N ALA A 169 -0.42 4.13 10.35
CA ALA A 169 -0.35 5.42 9.67
C ALA A 169 -1.75 6.04 9.49
N ARG A 170 -2.75 5.23 9.10
CA ARG A 170 -4.14 5.66 8.95
C ARG A 170 -4.73 6.15 10.26
N TRP A 171 -4.53 5.43 11.36
CA TRP A 171 -4.94 5.89 12.69
C TRP A 171 -4.24 7.20 13.08
N ALA A 172 -2.92 7.26 12.85
CA ALA A 172 -2.12 8.43 13.20
C ALA A 172 -2.51 9.70 12.40
N ALA A 173 -2.96 9.56 11.16
CA ALA A 173 -3.43 10.66 10.32
C ALA A 173 -4.50 10.19 9.29
N PRO A 174 -5.79 10.23 9.64
CA PRO A 174 -6.87 9.67 8.82
C PRO A 174 -7.24 10.60 7.64
N ALA A 175 -6.45 10.55 6.57
CA ALA A 175 -6.65 11.36 5.36
C ALA A 175 -5.98 10.74 4.13
N PRO A 176 -6.48 10.94 2.89
CA PRO A 176 -5.98 10.32 1.66
C PRO A 176 -4.60 10.87 1.28
N ARG A 177 -3.55 10.30 1.87
CA ARG A 177 -2.16 10.73 1.67
C ARG A 177 -1.21 9.54 1.86
N PRO A 178 0.03 9.63 1.36
CA PRO A 178 0.99 8.54 1.42
C PRO A 178 1.25 8.07 2.84
N THR A 179 1.51 6.78 2.99
CA THR A 179 1.79 6.17 4.30
C THR A 179 2.93 6.86 5.07
N PRO A 180 4.08 7.20 4.45
CA PRO A 180 5.14 7.95 5.15
C PRO A 180 4.70 9.33 5.67
N ASP A 181 3.93 10.09 4.88
CA ASP A 181 3.43 11.40 5.29
C ASP A 181 2.51 11.31 6.51
N ARG A 182 1.66 10.28 6.53
CA ARG A 182 0.79 10.02 7.68
C ARG A 182 1.58 9.70 8.95
N LEU A 183 2.66 8.92 8.83
CA LEU A 183 3.54 8.61 9.96
C LEU A 183 4.23 9.88 10.49
N ALA A 184 4.69 10.77 9.60
CA ALA A 184 5.27 12.05 9.99
C ALA A 184 4.27 12.93 10.77
N ILE A 185 3.03 13.03 10.29
CA ILE A 185 1.96 13.76 11.00
C ILE A 185 1.62 13.09 12.34
N GLY A 186 1.72 11.76 12.42
CA GLY A 186 1.59 11.03 13.68
C GLY A 186 2.57 11.51 14.75
N VAL A 187 3.77 11.93 14.35
CA VAL A 187 4.76 12.54 15.26
C VAL A 187 4.33 13.94 15.66
N GLU A 188 3.88 14.77 14.72
CA GLU A 188 3.36 16.13 14.99
C GLU A 188 2.16 16.12 15.94
N ARG A 189 1.34 15.07 15.88
CA ARG A 189 0.19 14.82 16.77
C ARG A 189 0.55 14.12 18.08
N GLU A 190 1.83 13.82 18.31
CA GLU A 190 2.33 13.11 19.50
C GLU A 190 1.74 11.70 19.69
N LEU A 191 1.15 11.11 18.64
CA LEU A 191 0.66 9.73 18.65
C LEU A 191 1.83 8.73 18.46
N LEU A 192 2.81 9.12 17.66
CA LEU A 192 4.02 8.37 17.38
C LEU A 192 5.25 9.12 17.90
N THR A 193 6.25 8.36 18.33
CA THR A 193 7.60 8.91 18.53
C THR A 193 8.32 9.01 17.18
N ALA A 194 9.33 9.88 17.09
CA ALA A 194 10.15 10.00 15.89
C ALA A 194 10.81 8.67 15.49
N ALA A 195 11.28 7.89 16.47
CA ALA A 195 11.92 6.60 16.24
C ALA A 195 10.94 5.55 15.67
N GLU A 196 9.68 5.54 16.13
CA GLU A 196 8.66 4.65 15.57
C GLU A 196 8.29 5.04 14.15
N ALA A 197 8.08 6.34 13.89
CA ALA A 197 7.74 6.81 12.55
C ALA A 197 8.86 6.52 11.54
N GLU A 198 10.13 6.72 11.92
CA GLU A 198 11.29 6.39 11.09
C GLU A 198 11.38 4.88 10.82
N GLY A 199 11.29 4.06 11.87
CA GLY A 199 11.33 2.60 11.74
C GLY A 199 10.19 2.05 10.88
N LEU A 200 8.97 2.55 11.08
CA LEU A 200 7.80 2.18 10.29
C LEU A 200 7.93 2.62 8.83
N SER A 201 8.48 3.82 8.57
CA SER A 201 8.71 4.32 7.21
C SER A 201 9.74 3.47 6.46
N LEU A 202 10.82 3.05 7.14
CA LEU A 202 11.80 2.13 6.56
C LEU A 202 11.21 0.74 6.28
N ALA A 203 10.40 0.22 7.20
CA ALA A 203 9.71 -1.05 7.03
C ALA A 203 8.69 -1.00 5.89
N TRP A 204 7.98 0.13 5.73
CA TRP A 204 7.08 0.39 4.62
C TRP A 204 7.81 0.35 3.28
N GLY A 205 8.89 1.14 3.14
CA GLY A 205 9.71 1.15 1.92
C GLY A 205 10.27 -0.23 1.58
N THR A 206 10.70 -1.00 2.59
CA THR A 206 11.13 -2.40 2.42
C THR A 206 9.98 -3.27 1.89
N GLY A 207 8.79 -3.15 2.46
CA GLY A 207 7.62 -3.90 2.01
C GLY A 207 7.22 -3.56 0.57
N ILE A 208 7.24 -2.28 0.20
CA ILE A 208 6.95 -1.81 -1.16
C ILE A 208 7.97 -2.36 -2.15
N ALA A 209 9.27 -2.27 -1.84
CA ALA A 209 10.32 -2.79 -2.70
C ALA A 209 10.20 -4.31 -2.91
N LEU A 210 9.91 -5.08 -1.85
CA LEU A 210 9.73 -6.53 -1.95
C LEU A 210 8.48 -6.92 -2.76
N GLU A 211 7.33 -6.26 -2.54
CA GLU A 211 6.12 -6.55 -3.34
C GLU A 211 6.28 -6.14 -4.80
N LEU A 212 6.93 -5.00 -5.07
CA LEU A 212 7.22 -4.56 -6.43
C LEU A 212 8.17 -5.53 -7.13
N GLY A 213 9.23 -5.98 -6.46
CA GLY A 213 10.16 -6.98 -6.99
C GLY A 213 9.47 -8.30 -7.32
N ARG A 214 8.61 -8.79 -6.42
CA ARG A 214 7.83 -10.01 -6.66
C ARG A 214 6.87 -9.88 -7.84
N TRP A 215 6.23 -8.73 -8.00
CA TRP A 215 5.37 -8.46 -9.15
C TRP A 215 6.17 -8.36 -10.46
N TYR A 216 7.34 -7.72 -10.39
CA TYR A 216 8.26 -7.62 -11.52
C TYR A 216 8.69 -9.01 -12.01
N ASP A 217 9.03 -9.91 -11.08
CA ASP A 217 9.40 -11.31 -11.35
C ASP A 217 8.20 -12.22 -11.68
N GLY A 218 6.97 -11.73 -11.60
CA GLY A 218 5.74 -12.49 -11.89
C GLY A 218 5.39 -13.56 -10.85
N VAL A 219 5.91 -13.42 -9.61
CA VAL A 219 5.74 -14.39 -8.52
C VAL A 219 4.87 -13.88 -7.38
N ASP A 220 4.24 -12.72 -7.51
CA ASP A 220 3.40 -12.06 -6.50
C ASP A 220 2.18 -12.90 -6.06
N LYS A 221 1.68 -13.78 -6.93
CA LYS A 221 0.56 -14.69 -6.65
C LYS A 221 0.95 -16.02 -6.00
N HIS A 222 2.25 -16.31 -5.86
CA HIS A 222 2.74 -17.57 -5.28
C HIS A 222 2.98 -17.42 -3.78
N SER A 223 2.74 -18.47 -2.99
CA SER A 223 3.21 -18.52 -1.60
C SER A 223 4.74 -18.69 -1.60
N VAL A 224 5.42 -18.00 -0.69
CA VAL A 224 6.89 -17.99 -0.59
C VAL A 224 7.26 -18.25 0.87
N ILE A 225 8.28 -19.08 1.11
CA ILE A 225 8.85 -19.25 2.45
C ILE A 225 10.11 -18.40 2.61
N LEU A 226 10.56 -18.23 3.85
CA LEU A 226 11.71 -17.38 4.16
C LEU A 226 12.98 -17.82 3.43
N GLU A 227 13.17 -19.12 3.21
CA GLU A 227 14.30 -19.68 2.47
C GLU A 227 14.33 -19.28 0.99
N ASP A 228 13.18 -19.10 0.36
CA ASP A 228 13.06 -18.77 -1.07
C ASP A 228 13.50 -17.32 -1.38
N LEU A 229 13.48 -16.43 -0.38
CA LEU A 229 13.93 -15.05 -0.56
C LEU A 229 15.46 -14.99 -0.78
N PRO A 230 15.95 -14.10 -1.66
CA PRO A 230 17.37 -13.78 -1.75
C PRO A 230 17.95 -13.41 -0.37
N PRO A 231 19.23 -13.72 -0.07
CA PRO A 231 19.80 -13.51 1.26
C PRO A 231 19.66 -12.08 1.81
N LEU A 232 19.78 -11.06 0.95
CA LEU A 232 19.61 -9.66 1.32
C LEU A 232 18.15 -9.35 1.66
N ASP A 233 17.22 -9.77 0.81
CA ASP A 233 15.77 -9.56 0.98
C ASP A 233 15.25 -10.28 2.22
N ARG A 234 15.75 -11.49 2.48
CA ARG A 234 15.46 -12.25 3.70
C ARG A 234 15.85 -11.48 4.96
N THR A 235 17.03 -10.86 4.93
CA THR A 235 17.54 -10.06 6.04
C THR A 235 16.71 -8.78 6.23
N ALA A 236 16.42 -8.09 5.13
CA ALA A 236 15.61 -6.87 5.12
C ALA A 236 14.18 -7.14 5.63
N TYR A 237 13.52 -8.18 5.10
CA TYR A 237 12.19 -8.62 5.55
C TYR A 237 12.19 -8.96 7.05
N GLY A 238 13.14 -9.78 7.51
CA GLY A 238 13.23 -10.15 8.92
C GLY A 238 13.49 -8.96 9.85
N SER A 239 14.32 -8.00 9.42
CA SER A 239 14.56 -6.76 10.15
C SER A 239 13.29 -5.90 10.23
N ALA A 240 12.64 -5.66 9.09
CA ALA A 240 11.40 -4.89 9.00
C ALA A 240 10.29 -5.49 9.87
N CYS A 241 10.10 -6.82 9.86
CA CYS A 241 9.10 -7.48 10.70
C CYS A 241 9.32 -7.23 12.20
N ARG A 242 10.58 -7.26 12.66
CA ARG A 242 10.92 -6.95 14.05
C ARG A 242 10.64 -5.49 14.38
N THR A 243 11.00 -4.57 13.48
CA THR A 243 10.73 -3.14 13.64
C THR A 243 9.23 -2.85 13.76
N VAL A 244 8.41 -3.41 12.86
CA VAL A 244 6.95 -3.26 12.92
C VAL A 244 6.39 -3.84 14.22
N SER A 245 6.82 -5.03 14.61
CA SER A 245 6.36 -5.68 15.84
C SER A 245 6.69 -4.86 17.09
N ALA A 246 7.93 -4.33 17.18
CA ALA A 246 8.37 -3.49 18.29
C ALA A 246 7.63 -2.14 18.33
N ALA A 247 7.37 -1.54 17.17
CA ALA A 247 6.60 -0.30 17.09
C ALA A 247 5.15 -0.50 17.55
N VAL A 248 4.47 -1.57 17.09
CA VAL A 248 3.11 -1.91 17.54
C VAL A 248 3.08 -2.09 19.06
N GLU A 249 4.02 -2.86 19.62
CA GLU A 249 4.08 -3.12 21.06
C GLU A 249 4.33 -1.84 21.88
N SER A 250 5.24 -0.99 21.42
CA SER A 250 5.53 0.31 22.03
C SER A 250 4.31 1.25 21.99
N ILE A 251 3.58 1.30 20.87
CA ILE A 251 2.34 2.08 20.72
C ILE A 251 1.26 1.57 21.69
N MET A 252 1.07 0.26 21.79
CA MET A 252 0.09 -0.36 22.71
C MET A 252 0.41 -0.04 24.18
N ILE A 253 1.69 -0.04 24.56
CA ILE A 253 2.10 0.31 25.93
C ILE A 253 1.72 1.76 26.28
N ARG A 254 1.82 2.69 25.33
CA ARG A 254 1.51 4.11 25.57
C ARG A 254 0.04 4.46 25.49
N HIS A 255 -0.68 3.87 24.53
CA HIS A 255 -2.06 4.24 24.20
C HIS A 255 -3.09 3.24 24.73
N GLY A 256 -2.65 2.13 25.32
CA GLY A 256 -3.48 1.10 25.93
C GLY A 256 -3.84 -0.03 24.97
N ASN A 257 -4.26 -1.16 25.55
CA ASN A 257 -4.81 -2.26 24.74
C ASN A 257 -6.27 -2.01 24.45
N VAL A 258 -6.69 -2.26 23.20
CA VAL A 258 -8.11 -2.40 22.89
C VAL A 258 -8.54 -3.81 23.32
N VAL A 259 -9.42 -3.88 24.31
CA VAL A 259 -10.07 -5.15 24.67
C VAL A 259 -11.20 -5.36 23.68
N SER A 260 -11.09 -6.39 22.84
CA SER A 260 -12.18 -6.86 21.99
C SER A 260 -13.24 -7.58 22.81
#